data_AF-A0A7Y5NT86-F1
#
_entry.id   AF-A0A7Y5NT86-F1
#
_cell.length_a   1.000
_cell.length_b   1.000
_cell.length_c   1.000
_cell.angle_alpha   90.00
_cell.angle_beta   90.00
_cell.angle_gamma   90.00
#
_symmetry.space_group_name_H-M   'P 1'
#
loop_
_entity.id
_entity.type
_entity.pdbx_description
1 polymer ?
#
loop_
_entity_poly.entity_id
_entity_poly.type
_entity_poly.pdbx_seq_one_letter_code
_entity_poly.pdbx_strand_id
1 'polypeptide(L)'
;MRGLLLALLVLSAVVVGCSPRRTMPELLTLTELTPRAVRPNDRVDILGRDLPVGQVGDATIVFRGDLYRPGESPLIDRTIEITTAKLERDRLSFDVSDALVERFTGTGEGAKHTTFRGTVEVQLPGVSSAMPVTGSIKGDIVFDVVPRSPSKRVEDATRTKAEAAEAFFGWKLEPAAGATGGLVVRALRPEGPAARAGVREGDLIVGFAGVTALEASDVVPSGLEGSLPVAVARAGEQLDLTIDARGFRGDVESGLTSGAVVLLTILVLMLLFGSRLGRALSWFSHRMREELARHRPQGGSVALAVIRAAVSDVRSANVATKSAVGSFAPVLVAAGVTLSFATLPFVELSRRAELDLGILYLLSVTALLAMGLVTGGFGSTGSIVGSRARAVLEVVVCELPAASALGAVVVTAGSLRVRDVVLGQVGPGGAALETGAWPWAWNALRSPQLFLLFALFFVTALVDGAKPAQGRGRSSIGSFAFFFAEWTHVFVMCGLGTIAFLGGYALPGVAPSELDASAWLKVAGGAVFLVKCWGLAFVVLLVRAALPRIRPHVLLRLGLRVLLPACVIGLGITALTLRFPLLPAAERILGLVTMSTVVGTLLLLGVHLFGALRSARPDDARMRVRVNPLL
;
A
#
# COMPACT_ATOMS: atom_id res chain seq x y z
N MET A 1 15.04 -54.34 10.84
CA MET A 1 14.32 -53.36 11.68
C MET A 1 13.84 -52.12 10.93
N ARG A 2 14.66 -51.42 10.13
CA ARG A 2 14.23 -50.19 9.43
C ARG A 2 13.10 -50.37 8.40
N GLY A 3 13.07 -51.49 7.66
CA GLY A 3 12.00 -51.80 6.71
C GLY A 3 10.65 -52.14 7.35
N LEU A 4 10.68 -52.79 8.52
CA LEU A 4 9.47 -53.13 9.30
C LEU A 4 8.80 -51.86 9.86
N LEU A 5 9.63 -50.90 10.31
CA LEU A 5 9.18 -49.61 10.83
C LEU A 5 8.58 -48.72 9.74
N LEU A 6 9.13 -48.77 8.52
CA LEU A 6 8.58 -48.05 7.37
C LEU A 6 7.26 -48.67 6.90
N ALA A 7 7.15 -50.00 6.89
CA ALA A 7 5.91 -50.70 6.54
C ALA A 7 4.80 -50.44 7.57
N LEU A 8 5.11 -50.40 8.87
CA LEU A 8 4.16 -50.04 9.93
C LEU A 8 3.71 -48.58 9.85
N LEU A 9 4.59 -47.66 9.42
CA LEU A 9 4.26 -46.25 9.19
C LEU A 9 3.38 -46.02 7.96
N VAL A 10 3.59 -46.80 6.90
CA VAL A 10 2.74 -46.76 5.69
C VAL A 10 1.38 -47.41 5.99
N LEU A 11 1.35 -48.51 6.75
CA LEU A 11 0.11 -49.17 7.14
C LEU A 11 -0.72 -48.30 8.11
N SER A 12 -0.07 -47.56 9.03
CA SER A 12 -0.76 -46.60 9.89
C SER A 12 -1.28 -45.39 9.11
N ALA A 13 -0.55 -44.92 8.09
CA ALA A 13 -1.02 -43.86 7.20
C ALA A 13 -2.23 -44.30 6.35
N VAL A 14 -2.27 -45.56 5.90
CA VAL A 14 -3.41 -46.12 5.14
C VAL A 14 -4.63 -46.35 6.05
N VAL A 15 -4.44 -46.76 7.30
CA VAL A 15 -5.54 -46.96 8.26
C VAL A 15 -6.13 -45.63 8.75
N VAL A 16 -5.33 -44.57 8.83
CA VAL A 16 -5.82 -43.21 9.15
C VAL A 16 -6.53 -42.56 7.94
N GLY A 17 -6.20 -42.96 6.71
CA GLY A 17 -6.83 -42.47 5.48
C GLY A 17 -8.22 -43.05 5.16
N CYS A 18 -8.62 -44.14 5.81
CA CYS A 18 -9.91 -44.80 5.59
C CYS A 18 -10.79 -44.70 6.84
N SER A 19 -11.24 -43.49 7.20
CA SER A 19 -12.46 -43.39 7.99
C SER A 19 -13.64 -43.62 7.04
N PRO A 20 -14.46 -44.67 7.23
CA PRO A 20 -15.70 -44.78 6.46
C PRO A 20 -16.53 -43.54 6.77
N ARG A 21 -16.89 -42.76 5.75
CA ARG A 21 -17.94 -41.74 5.85
C ARG A 21 -19.19 -42.48 6.33
N ARG A 22 -19.42 -42.51 7.65
CA ARG A 22 -20.65 -43.01 8.23
C ARG A 22 -21.73 -42.07 7.75
N THR A 23 -22.53 -42.53 6.79
CA THR A 23 -23.77 -41.88 6.38
C THR A 23 -24.65 -41.78 7.62
N MET A 24 -24.72 -40.58 8.19
CA MET A 24 -25.59 -40.30 9.33
C MET A 24 -27.04 -40.41 8.87
N PRO A 25 -27.93 -41.01 9.66
CA PRO A 25 -29.34 -41.11 9.28
C PRO A 25 -29.97 -39.71 9.23
N GLU A 26 -30.53 -39.36 8.07
CA GLU A 26 -31.24 -38.10 7.85
C GLU A 26 -32.63 -38.18 8.50
N LEU A 27 -32.75 -37.66 9.73
CA LEU A 27 -33.98 -37.75 10.53
C LEU A 27 -34.63 -36.37 10.77
N LEU A 28 -33.99 -35.28 10.33
CA LEU A 28 -34.56 -33.93 10.40
C LEU A 28 -35.13 -33.55 9.03
N THR A 29 -36.37 -33.06 9.01
CA THR A 29 -37.01 -32.58 7.77
C THR A 29 -36.95 -31.06 7.71
N LEU A 30 -35.89 -30.53 7.11
CA LEU A 30 -35.72 -29.09 6.91
C LEU A 30 -36.47 -28.64 5.65
N THR A 31 -37.16 -27.51 5.74
CA THR A 31 -38.06 -27.02 4.68
C THR A 31 -37.49 -25.81 3.97
N GLU A 32 -37.08 -24.78 4.71
CA GLU A 32 -36.67 -23.50 4.12
C GLU A 32 -35.66 -22.73 4.99
N LEU A 33 -34.87 -21.86 4.36
CA LEU A 33 -34.00 -20.88 4.99
C LEU A 33 -34.52 -19.47 4.70
N THR A 34 -34.72 -18.66 5.74
CA THR A 34 -35.35 -17.33 5.67
C THR A 34 -34.66 -16.32 6.60
N PRO A 35 -34.35 -15.09 6.15
CA PRO A 35 -34.45 -14.59 4.78
C PRO A 35 -33.35 -15.15 3.87
N ARG A 36 -33.56 -15.15 2.56
CA ARG A 36 -32.58 -15.63 1.57
C ARG A 36 -31.50 -14.61 1.22
N ALA A 37 -31.75 -13.33 1.51
CA ALA A 37 -30.77 -12.26 1.37
C ALA A 37 -30.48 -11.68 2.75
N VAL A 38 -29.20 -11.59 3.11
CA VAL A 38 -28.75 -11.19 4.44
C VAL A 38 -27.64 -10.16 4.41
N ARG A 39 -27.61 -9.35 5.46
CA ARG A 39 -26.57 -8.38 5.80
C ARG A 39 -26.01 -8.69 7.18
N PRO A 40 -24.85 -8.11 7.54
CA PRO A 40 -24.33 -8.25 8.89
C PRO A 40 -25.34 -7.80 9.95
N ASN A 41 -25.46 -8.60 11.01
CA ASN A 41 -26.42 -8.49 12.10
C ASN A 41 -27.87 -8.87 11.77
N ASP A 42 -28.14 -9.41 10.58
CA ASP A 42 -29.43 -10.06 10.33
C ASP A 42 -29.52 -11.40 11.06
N ARG A 43 -30.75 -11.83 11.34
CA ARG A 43 -31.06 -13.15 11.90
C ARG A 43 -31.60 -14.05 10.80
N VAL A 44 -31.06 -15.25 10.69
CA VAL A 44 -31.51 -16.27 9.74
C VAL A 44 -32.16 -17.41 10.49
N ASP A 45 -33.35 -17.78 10.05
CA ASP A 45 -34.15 -18.87 10.57
C ASP A 45 -34.21 -20.00 9.53
N ILE A 46 -33.82 -21.20 9.94
CA ILE A 46 -34.02 -22.46 9.21
C ILE A 46 -35.27 -23.13 9.79
N LEU A 47 -36.28 -23.31 8.96
CA LEU A 47 -37.56 -23.92 9.32
C LEU A 47 -37.52 -25.42 9.03
N GLY A 48 -38.05 -26.22 9.95
CA GLY A 48 -38.12 -27.67 9.78
C GLY A 48 -39.22 -28.30 10.62
N ARG A 49 -39.53 -29.57 10.34
CA ARG A 49 -40.40 -30.41 11.18
C ARG A 49 -39.54 -31.39 11.96
N ASP A 50 -40.06 -31.84 13.10
CA ASP A 50 -39.41 -32.82 13.98
C ASP A 50 -38.09 -32.34 14.63
N LEU A 51 -37.94 -31.01 14.80
CA LEU A 51 -36.83 -30.45 15.57
C LEU A 51 -36.98 -30.80 17.07
N PRO A 52 -35.93 -31.29 17.75
CA PRO A 52 -36.02 -31.74 19.13
C PRO A 52 -36.28 -30.58 20.10
N VAL A 53 -37.16 -30.80 21.09
CA VAL A 53 -37.54 -29.80 22.10
C VAL A 53 -36.74 -30.04 23.39
N GLY A 54 -35.79 -29.17 23.73
CA GLY A 54 -35.00 -29.27 24.98
C GLY A 54 -33.66 -28.51 24.93
N GLN A 55 -32.85 -28.59 26.01
CA GLN A 55 -31.45 -28.14 26.00
C GLN A 55 -30.60 -29.10 25.15
N VAL A 56 -30.67 -28.93 23.83
CA VAL A 56 -29.73 -29.53 22.88
C VAL A 56 -28.52 -28.61 22.81
N GLY A 57 -27.30 -29.16 22.76
CA GLY A 57 -26.09 -28.35 22.55
C GLY A 57 -26.12 -27.59 21.22
N ASP A 58 -25.16 -26.69 21.01
CA ASP A 58 -25.11 -25.85 19.81
C ASP A 58 -25.17 -26.70 18.52
N ALA A 59 -26.08 -26.34 17.62
CA ALA A 59 -26.23 -26.98 16.33
C ALA A 59 -25.16 -26.50 15.35
N THR A 60 -24.66 -27.40 14.50
CA THR A 60 -23.71 -27.07 13.44
C THR A 60 -24.44 -26.99 12.09
N ILE A 61 -24.33 -25.86 11.40
CA ILE A 61 -24.87 -25.66 10.04
C ILE A 61 -23.71 -25.70 9.05
N VAL A 62 -23.85 -26.45 7.97
CA VAL A 62 -22.83 -26.62 6.93
C VAL A 62 -23.45 -26.25 5.59
N PHE A 63 -22.92 -25.19 4.98
CA PHE A 63 -23.24 -24.79 3.60
C PHE A 63 -22.25 -25.50 2.66
N ARG A 64 -22.76 -26.26 1.69
CA ARG A 64 -21.95 -26.93 0.65
C ARG A 64 -22.41 -26.52 -0.74
N GLY A 65 -21.55 -25.89 -1.51
CA GLY A 65 -21.92 -25.42 -2.84
C GLY A 65 -20.94 -24.42 -3.43
N ASP A 66 -21.43 -23.67 -4.41
CA ASP A 66 -20.64 -22.76 -5.21
C ASP A 66 -20.91 -21.31 -4.79
N LEU A 67 -19.86 -20.48 -4.82
CA LEU A 67 -19.95 -19.05 -4.54
C LEU A 67 -19.73 -18.26 -5.83
N TYR A 68 -20.70 -17.41 -6.16
CA TYR A 68 -20.66 -16.53 -7.32
C TYR A 68 -20.47 -15.08 -6.86
N ARG A 69 -19.52 -14.39 -7.48
CA ARG A 69 -19.16 -13.00 -7.14
C ARG A 69 -19.07 -12.14 -8.39
N PRO A 70 -19.56 -10.89 -8.35
CA PRO A 70 -19.43 -9.96 -9.47
C PRO A 70 -17.97 -9.74 -9.89
N GLY A 71 -17.71 -9.90 -11.18
CA GLY A 71 -16.39 -9.71 -11.78
C GLY A 71 -15.32 -10.74 -11.38
N GLU A 72 -15.69 -11.88 -10.78
CA GLU A 72 -14.78 -12.97 -10.41
C GLU A 72 -15.22 -14.30 -11.02
N SER A 73 -14.29 -15.24 -11.15
CA SER A 73 -14.64 -16.62 -11.50
C SER A 73 -15.33 -17.31 -10.31
N PRO A 74 -16.29 -18.20 -10.58
CA PRO A 74 -17.01 -18.91 -9.51
C PRO A 74 -16.06 -19.76 -8.66
N LEU A 75 -16.28 -19.75 -7.34
CA LEU A 75 -15.56 -20.62 -6.42
C LEU A 75 -16.38 -21.89 -6.20
N ILE A 76 -15.93 -22.98 -6.82
CA ILE A 76 -16.64 -24.26 -6.82
C ILE A 76 -16.32 -25.08 -5.57
N ASP A 77 -17.30 -25.87 -5.09
CA ASP A 77 -17.17 -26.87 -4.02
C ASP A 77 -16.64 -26.30 -2.70
N ARG A 78 -17.30 -25.25 -2.21
CA ARG A 78 -16.99 -24.59 -0.94
C ARG A 78 -17.87 -25.12 0.18
N THR A 79 -17.21 -25.37 1.32
CA THR A 79 -17.87 -25.76 2.57
C THR A 79 -17.68 -24.65 3.59
N ILE A 80 -18.78 -24.11 4.13
CA ILE A 80 -18.79 -23.09 5.19
C ILE A 80 -19.55 -23.64 6.39
N GLU A 81 -18.86 -23.75 7.53
CA GLU A 81 -19.43 -24.28 8.77
C GLU A 81 -19.73 -23.17 9.78
N ILE A 82 -20.88 -23.28 10.45
CA ILE A 82 -21.37 -22.37 11.50
C ILE A 82 -21.65 -23.21 12.74
N THR A 83 -21.04 -22.87 13.88
CA THR A 83 -21.07 -23.71 15.09
C THR A 83 -22.03 -23.18 16.16
N THR A 84 -22.84 -22.17 15.88
CA THR A 84 -23.65 -21.50 16.91
C THR A 84 -25.03 -21.14 16.37
N ALA A 85 -25.93 -22.11 16.37
CA ALA A 85 -27.34 -21.87 16.08
C ALA A 85 -28.22 -22.25 17.27
N LYS A 86 -29.09 -21.33 17.67
CA LYS A 86 -30.05 -21.51 18.75
C LYS A 86 -31.24 -22.31 18.23
N LEU A 87 -31.56 -23.39 18.93
CA LEU A 87 -32.71 -24.21 18.61
C LEU A 87 -33.95 -23.72 19.37
N GLU A 88 -35.00 -23.37 18.63
CA GLU A 88 -36.34 -23.11 19.15
C GLU A 88 -37.31 -24.19 18.61
N ARG A 89 -38.53 -24.28 19.13
CA ARG A 89 -39.44 -25.44 18.93
C ARG A 89 -39.60 -25.91 17.47
N ASP A 90 -39.65 -24.98 16.53
CA ASP A 90 -39.94 -25.22 15.11
C ASP A 90 -38.92 -24.55 14.16
N ARG A 91 -37.86 -23.95 14.72
CA ARG A 91 -36.89 -23.17 13.96
C ARG A 91 -35.50 -23.24 14.58
N LEU A 92 -34.50 -23.12 13.73
CA LEU A 92 -33.11 -23.00 14.12
C LEU A 92 -32.59 -21.65 13.64
N SER A 93 -32.19 -20.80 14.59
CA SER A 93 -31.84 -19.41 14.33
C SER A 93 -30.36 -19.17 14.58
N PHE A 94 -29.71 -18.44 13.68
CA PHE A 94 -28.35 -17.94 13.89
C PHE A 94 -28.23 -16.47 13.49
N ASP A 95 -27.33 -15.77 14.16
CA ASP A 95 -27.02 -14.37 13.86
C ASP A 95 -25.89 -14.29 12.83
N VAL A 96 -26.06 -13.46 11.81
CA VAL A 96 -25.09 -13.25 10.74
C VAL A 96 -23.98 -12.32 11.24
N SER A 97 -22.94 -12.92 11.82
CA SER A 97 -21.76 -12.18 12.27
C SER A 97 -20.91 -11.64 11.12
N ASP A 98 -20.14 -10.57 11.36
CA ASP A 98 -19.19 -10.05 10.36
C ASP A 98 -18.19 -11.13 9.89
N ALA A 99 -17.73 -11.99 10.80
CA ALA A 99 -16.84 -13.11 10.48
C ALA A 99 -17.49 -14.17 9.58
N LEU A 100 -18.81 -14.37 9.70
CA LEU A 100 -19.55 -15.24 8.80
C LEU A 100 -19.68 -14.61 7.41
N VAL A 101 -20.04 -13.33 7.36
CA VAL A 101 -20.11 -12.57 6.10
C VAL A 101 -18.79 -12.61 5.35
N GLU A 102 -17.66 -12.44 6.03
CA GLU A 102 -16.34 -12.51 5.40
C GLU A 102 -16.02 -13.88 4.77
N ARG A 103 -16.54 -14.99 5.33
CA ARG A 103 -16.37 -16.33 4.76
C ARG A 103 -17.09 -16.49 3.41
N PHE A 104 -18.22 -15.81 3.23
CA PHE A 104 -18.95 -15.79 1.96
C PHE A 104 -18.39 -14.74 1.01
N THR A 105 -18.23 -13.51 1.49
CA THR A 105 -18.01 -12.31 0.66
C THR A 105 -16.55 -11.98 0.40
N GLY A 106 -15.61 -12.55 1.15
CA GLY A 106 -14.22 -12.13 1.19
C GLY A 106 -13.96 -11.15 2.33
N THR A 107 -12.70 -10.76 2.54
CA THR A 107 -12.28 -9.98 3.71
C THR A 107 -12.02 -8.50 3.37
N GLY A 108 -12.33 -7.62 4.32
CA GLY A 108 -12.03 -6.18 4.23
C GLY A 108 -12.69 -5.47 3.06
N GLU A 109 -11.98 -4.50 2.46
CA GLU A 109 -12.47 -3.70 1.32
C GLU A 109 -12.67 -4.50 0.02
N GLY A 110 -12.16 -5.74 -0.04
CA GLY A 110 -12.36 -6.65 -1.16
C GLY A 110 -13.65 -7.47 -1.05
N ALA A 111 -14.41 -7.33 0.04
CA ALA A 111 -15.66 -8.04 0.24
C ALA A 111 -16.69 -7.60 -0.82
N LYS A 112 -17.26 -8.57 -1.53
CA LYS A 112 -18.28 -8.33 -2.56
C LYS A 112 -19.55 -9.09 -2.25
N HIS A 113 -20.67 -8.56 -2.73
CA HIS A 113 -21.91 -9.33 -2.76
C HIS A 113 -21.62 -10.72 -3.35
N THR A 114 -22.07 -11.75 -2.63
CA THR A 114 -21.86 -13.14 -3.01
C THR A 114 -23.16 -13.89 -2.95
N THR A 115 -23.48 -14.58 -4.04
CA THR A 115 -24.59 -15.52 -4.13
C THR A 115 -24.04 -16.92 -3.93
N PHE A 116 -24.46 -17.59 -2.86
CA PHE A 116 -24.22 -19.02 -2.63
C PHE A 116 -25.32 -19.83 -3.31
N ARG A 117 -24.92 -20.91 -4.00
CA ARG A 117 -25.83 -21.91 -4.58
C ARG A 117 -25.40 -23.31 -4.14
N GLY A 118 -26.28 -24.04 -3.48
CA GLY A 118 -25.98 -25.41 -3.07
C GLY A 118 -26.91 -25.94 -1.98
N THR A 119 -26.39 -26.81 -1.13
CA THR A 119 -27.13 -27.46 -0.06
C THR A 119 -26.75 -26.92 1.31
N VAL A 120 -27.73 -26.91 2.22
CA VAL A 120 -27.53 -26.57 3.62
C VAL A 120 -27.86 -27.80 4.46
N GLU A 121 -26.87 -28.27 5.19
CA GLU A 121 -26.97 -29.40 6.12
C GLU A 121 -26.95 -28.87 7.56
N VAL A 122 -27.83 -29.39 8.41
CA VAL A 122 -27.83 -29.11 9.85
C VAL A 122 -27.50 -30.39 10.58
N GLN A 123 -26.58 -30.29 11.54
CA GLN A 123 -26.15 -31.38 12.40
C GLN A 123 -26.44 -31.00 13.86
N LEU A 124 -27.24 -31.83 14.52
CA LEU A 124 -27.55 -31.70 15.94
C LEU A 124 -26.70 -32.70 16.75
N PRO A 125 -26.05 -32.26 17.84
CA PRO A 125 -25.33 -33.18 18.72
C PRO A 125 -26.31 -34.16 19.38
N GLY A 126 -25.93 -35.43 19.43
CA GLY A 126 -26.72 -36.46 20.11
C GLY A 126 -26.74 -36.26 21.63
N VAL A 127 -27.87 -36.51 22.27
CA VAL A 127 -27.98 -36.48 23.74
C VAL A 127 -27.38 -37.77 24.31
N SER A 128 -26.44 -37.66 25.25
CA SER A 128 -25.89 -38.78 26.03
C SER A 128 -25.48 -40.03 25.20
N SER A 129 -24.34 -39.98 24.51
CA SER A 129 -23.76 -41.07 23.70
C SER A 129 -24.53 -41.49 22.45
N ALA A 130 -25.71 -40.91 22.17
CA ALA A 130 -26.45 -41.15 20.94
C ALA A 130 -25.74 -40.55 19.71
N MET A 131 -25.95 -41.15 18.53
CA MET A 131 -25.39 -40.62 17.29
C MET A 131 -25.94 -39.20 16.99
N PRO A 132 -25.11 -38.31 16.41
CA PRO A 132 -25.59 -37.02 15.89
C PRO A 132 -26.68 -37.24 14.85
N VAL A 133 -27.63 -36.30 14.81
CA VAL A 133 -28.75 -36.34 13.87
C VAL A 133 -28.54 -35.26 12.80
N THR A 134 -28.78 -35.61 11.54
CA THR A 134 -28.59 -34.70 10.41
C THR A 134 -29.90 -34.45 9.66
N GLY A 135 -30.01 -33.28 9.04
CA GLY A 135 -31.03 -32.95 8.04
C GLY A 135 -30.43 -32.09 6.95
N SER A 136 -30.90 -32.26 5.72
CA SER A 136 -30.60 -31.35 4.62
C SER A 136 -31.87 -30.67 4.14
N ILE A 137 -31.75 -29.41 3.73
CA ILE A 137 -32.81 -28.77 2.96
C ILE A 137 -32.68 -29.28 1.51
N LYS A 138 -33.76 -29.85 0.98
CA LYS A 138 -33.78 -30.40 -0.39
C LYS A 138 -34.00 -29.28 -1.41
N GLY A 139 -33.07 -29.12 -2.35
CA GLY A 139 -33.13 -28.13 -3.44
C GLY A 139 -31.83 -27.36 -3.59
N ASP A 140 -31.66 -26.65 -4.71
CA ASP A 140 -30.56 -25.69 -4.91
C ASP A 140 -30.92 -24.40 -4.16
N ILE A 141 -30.34 -24.21 -2.98
CA ILE A 141 -30.57 -23.03 -2.15
C ILE A 141 -29.77 -21.88 -2.71
N VAL A 142 -30.47 -20.79 -3.04
CA VAL A 142 -29.87 -19.50 -3.33
C VAL A 142 -29.84 -18.68 -2.05
N PHE A 143 -28.64 -18.33 -1.58
CA PHE A 143 -28.43 -17.53 -0.39
C PHE A 143 -27.50 -16.36 -0.70
N ASP A 144 -28.02 -15.14 -0.63
CA ASP A 144 -27.35 -13.91 -0.98
C ASP A 144 -26.78 -13.22 0.27
N VAL A 145 -25.48 -12.98 0.28
CA VAL A 145 -24.77 -12.32 1.38
C VAL A 145 -24.20 -11.00 0.90
N VAL A 146 -24.74 -9.90 1.40
CA VAL A 146 -24.30 -8.55 1.07
C VAL A 146 -23.40 -8.04 2.19
N PRO A 147 -22.13 -7.71 1.92
CA PRO A 147 -21.23 -7.17 2.94
C PRO A 147 -21.70 -5.77 3.38
N ARG A 148 -21.17 -5.26 4.50
CA ARG A 148 -21.37 -3.85 4.87
C ARG A 148 -20.87 -2.95 3.74
N SER A 149 -21.60 -1.87 3.47
CA SER A 149 -21.24 -0.86 2.47
C SER A 149 -19.75 -0.52 2.60
N PRO A 150 -18.97 -0.73 1.53
CA PRO A 150 -17.54 -0.57 1.61
C PRO A 150 -17.16 0.93 1.67
N SER A 151 -15.88 1.25 1.83
CA SER A 151 -15.46 2.65 1.86
C SER A 151 -15.90 3.38 0.58
N LYS A 152 -16.12 4.70 0.66
CA LYS A 152 -16.55 5.52 -0.49
C LYS A 152 -15.73 5.29 -1.76
N ARG A 153 -14.45 4.95 -1.60
CA ARG A 153 -13.53 4.61 -2.70
C ARG A 153 -13.93 3.31 -3.41
N VAL A 154 -14.29 2.28 -2.65
CA VAL A 154 -14.72 0.99 -3.21
C VAL A 154 -16.09 1.15 -3.87
N GLU A 155 -16.99 1.95 -3.28
CA GLU A 155 -18.26 2.29 -3.92
C GLU A 155 -18.04 2.99 -5.26
N ASP A 156 -17.20 4.04 -5.32
CA ASP A 156 -16.89 4.76 -6.56
C ASP A 156 -16.22 3.84 -7.60
N ALA A 157 -15.31 2.96 -7.18
CA ALA A 157 -14.64 2.01 -8.07
C ALA A 157 -15.60 0.94 -8.61
N THR A 158 -16.49 0.44 -7.77
CA THR A 158 -17.49 -0.57 -8.15
C THR A 158 -18.53 0.05 -9.08
N ARG A 159 -18.97 1.28 -8.80
CA ARG A 159 -19.83 2.06 -9.68
C ARG A 159 -19.21 2.29 -11.06
N THR A 160 -17.94 2.68 -11.10
CA THR A 160 -17.22 2.88 -12.38
C THR A 160 -17.17 1.57 -13.20
N LYS A 161 -17.02 0.42 -12.54
CA LYS A 161 -17.06 -0.90 -13.20
C LYS A 161 -18.44 -1.26 -13.71
N ALA A 162 -19.48 -0.97 -12.93
CA ALA A 162 -20.86 -1.15 -13.36
C ALA A 162 -21.17 -0.30 -14.61
N GLU A 163 -20.81 0.99 -14.60
CA GLU A 163 -20.98 1.89 -15.75
C GLU A 163 -20.22 1.40 -17.00
N ALA A 164 -19.01 0.85 -16.83
CA ALA A 164 -18.25 0.26 -17.92
C ALA A 164 -18.90 -1.02 -18.48
N ALA A 165 -19.45 -1.87 -17.61
CA ALA A 165 -20.19 -3.07 -18.01
C ALA A 165 -21.49 -2.69 -18.74
N GLU A 166 -22.23 -1.70 -18.25
CA GLU A 166 -23.42 -1.16 -18.90
C GLU A 166 -23.11 -0.63 -20.31
N ALA A 167 -22.05 0.16 -20.44
CA ALA A 167 -21.60 0.68 -21.73
C ALA A 167 -21.18 -0.43 -22.70
N PHE A 168 -20.53 -1.48 -22.20
CA PHE A 168 -20.12 -2.63 -23.01
C PHE A 168 -21.33 -3.42 -23.53
N PHE A 169 -22.22 -3.84 -22.62
CA PHE A 169 -23.42 -4.61 -22.98
C PHE A 169 -24.44 -3.77 -23.76
N GLY A 170 -24.37 -2.45 -23.63
CA GLY A 170 -25.25 -1.50 -24.30
C GLY A 170 -26.63 -1.45 -23.67
N TRP A 171 -26.74 -1.63 -22.36
CA TRP A 171 -27.98 -1.46 -21.61
C TRP A 171 -27.79 -0.40 -20.53
N LYS A 172 -28.90 0.09 -19.98
CA LYS A 172 -28.90 0.91 -18.76
C LYS A 172 -29.84 0.28 -17.74
N LEU A 173 -29.31 0.00 -16.56
CA LEU A 173 -30.00 -0.75 -15.51
C LEU A 173 -30.35 0.20 -14.35
N GLU A 174 -31.56 0.04 -13.83
CA GLU A 174 -31.99 0.74 -12.62
C GLU A 174 -32.63 -0.24 -11.64
N PRO A 175 -32.47 -0.05 -10.32
CA PRO A 175 -33.16 -0.86 -9.32
C PRO A 175 -34.68 -0.85 -9.55
N ALA A 176 -35.30 -2.02 -9.57
CA ALA A 176 -36.75 -2.12 -9.64
C ALA A 176 -37.39 -1.57 -8.36
N ALA A 177 -38.36 -0.66 -8.52
CA ALA A 177 -39.14 -0.18 -7.38
C ALA A 177 -40.14 -1.27 -6.93
N GLY A 178 -39.78 -2.06 -5.92
CA GLY A 178 -40.63 -3.14 -5.39
C GLY A 178 -39.87 -4.15 -4.53
N ALA A 179 -40.62 -4.96 -3.77
CA ALA A 179 -40.09 -5.84 -2.71
C ALA A 179 -39.29 -7.08 -3.19
N THR A 180 -39.19 -7.34 -4.50
CA THR A 180 -38.65 -8.60 -5.06
C THR A 180 -37.22 -8.51 -5.64
N GLY A 181 -36.54 -7.37 -5.52
CA GLY A 181 -35.19 -7.21 -6.09
C GLY A 181 -35.18 -7.27 -7.63
N GLY A 182 -34.00 -7.09 -8.24
CA GLY A 182 -33.81 -7.07 -9.69
C GLY A 182 -33.59 -5.67 -10.28
N LEU A 183 -33.04 -5.65 -11.49
CA LEU A 183 -32.69 -4.44 -12.24
C LEU A 183 -33.51 -4.32 -13.52
N VAL A 184 -34.24 -3.22 -13.68
CA VAL A 184 -35.03 -2.94 -14.88
C VAL A 184 -34.12 -2.40 -15.98
N VAL A 185 -34.25 -2.96 -17.18
CA VAL A 185 -33.60 -2.45 -18.39
C VAL A 185 -34.36 -1.22 -18.88
N ARG A 186 -33.79 -0.03 -18.66
CA ARG A 186 -34.41 1.25 -19.03
C ARG A 186 -34.16 1.69 -20.46
N ALA A 187 -32.97 1.38 -20.96
CA ALA A 187 -32.55 1.74 -22.29
C ALA A 187 -31.69 0.61 -22.85
N LEU A 188 -31.83 0.34 -24.14
CA LEU A 188 -31.09 -0.70 -24.83
C LEU A 188 -30.55 -0.21 -26.18
N ARG A 189 -29.25 -0.41 -26.41
CA ARG A 189 -28.59 -0.11 -27.68
C ARG A 189 -28.88 -1.25 -28.67
N PRO A 190 -29.45 -0.98 -29.87
CA PRO A 190 -29.90 -2.02 -30.81
C PRO A 190 -28.84 -3.04 -31.23
N GLU A 191 -27.57 -2.63 -31.36
CA GLU A 191 -26.46 -3.51 -31.75
C GLU A 191 -25.60 -3.99 -30.57
N GLY A 192 -26.01 -3.68 -29.33
CA GLY A 192 -25.30 -4.08 -28.12
C GLY A 192 -25.31 -5.60 -27.89
N PRO A 193 -24.32 -6.17 -27.19
CA PRO A 193 -24.34 -7.58 -26.78
C PRO A 193 -25.63 -8.01 -26.07
N ALA A 194 -26.24 -7.15 -25.24
CA ALA A 194 -27.50 -7.45 -24.57
C ALA A 194 -28.69 -7.58 -25.53
N ALA A 195 -28.78 -6.69 -26.52
CA ALA A 195 -29.83 -6.76 -27.55
C ALA A 195 -29.68 -8.01 -28.42
N ARG A 196 -28.44 -8.38 -28.80
CA ARG A 196 -28.16 -9.61 -29.55
C ARG A 196 -28.49 -10.89 -28.77
N ALA A 197 -28.40 -10.84 -27.45
CA ALA A 197 -28.81 -11.94 -26.57
C ALA A 197 -30.33 -12.06 -26.39
N GLY A 198 -31.12 -11.11 -26.92
CA GLY A 198 -32.58 -11.15 -26.86
C GLY A 198 -33.22 -10.40 -25.68
N VAL A 199 -32.42 -9.61 -24.95
CA VAL A 199 -32.91 -8.69 -23.91
C VAL A 199 -33.70 -7.56 -24.57
N ARG A 200 -34.76 -7.09 -23.91
CA ARG A 200 -35.64 -6.01 -24.36
C ARG A 200 -35.75 -4.93 -23.29
N GLU A 201 -36.11 -3.72 -23.70
CA GLU A 201 -36.44 -2.66 -22.75
C GLU A 201 -37.67 -3.05 -21.91
N GLY A 202 -37.62 -2.76 -20.61
CA GLY A 202 -38.64 -3.18 -19.65
C GLY A 202 -38.44 -4.57 -19.05
N ASP A 203 -37.46 -5.35 -19.55
CA ASP A 203 -37.07 -6.61 -18.92
C ASP A 203 -36.50 -6.37 -17.50
N LEU A 204 -36.74 -7.31 -16.60
CA LEU A 204 -36.19 -7.30 -15.24
C LEU A 204 -35.05 -8.32 -15.16
N ILE A 205 -33.81 -7.87 -15.01
CA ILE A 205 -32.65 -8.73 -14.78
C ILE A 205 -32.68 -9.19 -13.31
N VAL A 206 -32.85 -10.48 -13.09
CA VAL A 206 -32.90 -11.09 -11.75
C VAL A 206 -31.60 -11.78 -11.37
N GLY A 207 -30.78 -12.16 -12.36
CA GLY A 207 -29.46 -12.73 -12.10
C GLY A 207 -28.52 -12.62 -13.30
N PHE A 208 -27.23 -12.60 -13.02
CA PHE A 208 -26.16 -12.48 -13.98
C PHE A 208 -24.96 -13.34 -13.57
N ALA A 209 -24.49 -14.23 -14.46
CA ALA A 209 -23.34 -15.10 -14.21
C ALA A 209 -23.42 -15.90 -12.89
N GLY A 210 -24.63 -16.32 -12.50
CA GLY A 210 -24.90 -17.04 -11.25
C GLY A 210 -25.15 -16.15 -10.02
N VAL A 211 -24.81 -14.86 -10.09
CA VAL A 211 -25.07 -13.85 -9.04
C VAL A 211 -26.50 -13.33 -9.14
N THR A 212 -27.18 -13.13 -8.02
CA THR A 212 -28.48 -12.45 -7.95
C THR A 212 -28.28 -10.95 -8.21
N ALA A 213 -29.04 -10.36 -9.12
CA ALA A 213 -28.88 -8.95 -9.48
C ALA A 213 -29.66 -8.05 -8.51
N LEU A 214 -28.98 -7.45 -7.53
CA LEU A 214 -29.58 -6.48 -6.60
C LEU A 214 -29.22 -5.05 -6.98
N GLU A 215 -27.98 -4.84 -7.40
CA GLU A 215 -27.40 -3.56 -7.80
C GLU A 215 -26.69 -3.67 -9.16
N ALA A 216 -26.50 -2.55 -9.86
CA ALA A 216 -25.81 -2.55 -11.15
C ALA A 216 -24.36 -3.10 -11.06
N SER A 217 -23.75 -3.00 -9.87
CA SER A 217 -22.46 -3.59 -9.52
C SER A 217 -22.43 -5.12 -9.58
N ASP A 218 -23.59 -5.79 -9.50
CA ASP A 218 -23.71 -7.25 -9.56
C ASP A 218 -23.65 -7.78 -11.01
N VAL A 219 -23.91 -6.91 -11.98
CA VAL A 219 -23.96 -7.24 -13.41
C VAL A 219 -22.62 -6.88 -14.07
N VAL A 220 -21.53 -7.39 -13.49
CA VAL A 220 -20.16 -7.18 -13.98
C VAL A 220 -19.52 -8.52 -14.32
N PRO A 221 -19.08 -8.73 -15.57
CA PRO A 221 -18.50 -10.01 -15.98
C PRO A 221 -17.04 -10.13 -15.51
N SER A 222 -16.61 -11.37 -15.30
CA SER A 222 -15.23 -11.68 -14.87
C SER A 222 -14.17 -11.40 -15.95
N GLY A 223 -14.59 -11.30 -17.23
CA GLY A 223 -13.72 -11.06 -18.38
C GLY A 223 -12.94 -12.28 -18.89
N LEU A 224 -13.03 -13.43 -18.19
CA LEU A 224 -12.39 -14.69 -18.59
C LEU A 224 -13.32 -15.63 -19.37
N GLU A 225 -14.62 -15.52 -19.15
CA GLU A 225 -15.63 -16.36 -19.77
C GLU A 225 -16.23 -15.69 -21.00
N GLY A 226 -16.40 -16.46 -22.07
CA GLY A 226 -16.89 -15.93 -23.33
C GLY A 226 -18.40 -15.71 -23.35
N SER A 227 -19.18 -16.59 -22.71
CA SER A 227 -20.64 -16.51 -22.75
C SER A 227 -21.18 -16.74 -21.35
N LEU A 228 -22.01 -15.82 -20.88
CA LEU A 228 -22.49 -15.78 -19.50
C LEU A 228 -24.02 -15.94 -19.46
N PRO A 229 -24.56 -16.71 -18.49
CA PRO A 229 -25.99 -16.79 -18.31
C PRO A 229 -26.54 -15.50 -17.71
N VAL A 230 -27.71 -15.07 -18.18
CA VAL A 230 -28.46 -13.92 -17.67
C VAL A 230 -29.90 -14.36 -17.46
N ALA A 231 -30.35 -14.32 -16.20
CA ALA A 231 -31.74 -14.65 -15.85
C ALA A 231 -32.58 -13.37 -15.93
N VAL A 232 -33.61 -13.41 -16.76
CA VAL A 232 -34.48 -12.28 -17.09
C VAL A 232 -35.92 -12.63 -16.78
N ALA A 233 -36.62 -11.79 -16.03
CA ALA A 233 -38.07 -11.89 -15.85
C ALA A 233 -38.78 -10.95 -16.83
N ARG A 234 -39.67 -11.51 -17.66
CA ARG A 234 -40.50 -10.79 -18.63
C ARG A 234 -41.96 -11.19 -18.45
N ALA A 235 -42.82 -10.21 -18.17
CA ALA A 235 -44.26 -10.45 -17.97
C ALA A 235 -44.59 -11.54 -16.93
N GLY A 236 -43.72 -11.72 -15.92
CA GLY A 236 -43.89 -12.72 -14.85
C GLY A 236 -43.29 -14.10 -15.15
N GLU A 237 -42.79 -14.34 -16.36
CA GLU A 237 -42.05 -15.57 -16.71
C GLU A 237 -40.53 -15.35 -16.61
N GLN A 238 -39.82 -16.33 -16.07
CA GLN A 238 -38.36 -16.33 -16.00
C GLN A 238 -37.78 -16.98 -17.27
N LEU A 239 -36.87 -16.26 -17.92
CA LEU A 239 -36.19 -16.61 -19.16
C LEU A 239 -34.68 -16.60 -18.90
N ASP A 240 -34.01 -17.72 -19.16
CA ASP A 240 -32.56 -17.81 -19.08
C ASP A 240 -31.95 -17.54 -20.46
N LEU A 241 -31.29 -16.39 -20.59
CA LEU A 241 -30.60 -15.95 -21.80
C LEU A 241 -29.09 -16.16 -21.65
N THR A 242 -28.36 -16.20 -22.77
CA THR A 242 -26.90 -16.25 -22.77
C THR A 242 -26.36 -15.01 -23.48
N ILE A 243 -25.53 -14.23 -22.78
CA ILE A 243 -24.91 -13.01 -23.30
C ILE A 243 -23.43 -13.23 -23.61
N ASP A 244 -22.97 -12.70 -24.75
CA ASP A 244 -21.55 -12.75 -25.11
C ASP A 244 -20.78 -11.64 -24.36
N ALA A 245 -19.79 -12.05 -23.58
CA ALA A 245 -18.90 -11.16 -22.83
C ALA A 245 -17.48 -11.13 -23.43
N ARG A 246 -17.24 -11.80 -24.57
CA ARG A 246 -15.94 -11.77 -25.26
C ARG A 246 -15.57 -10.33 -25.63
N GLY A 247 -14.43 -9.88 -25.14
CA GLY A 247 -13.92 -8.53 -25.38
C GLY A 247 -14.19 -7.55 -24.24
N PHE A 248 -14.95 -7.91 -23.20
CA PHE A 248 -14.98 -7.12 -21.98
C PHE A 248 -13.63 -7.23 -21.27
N ARG A 249 -12.85 -6.15 -21.32
CA ARG A 249 -11.57 -6.03 -20.62
C ARG A 249 -11.80 -5.45 -19.23
N GLY A 250 -12.35 -6.27 -18.34
CA GLY A 250 -12.44 -5.92 -16.92
C GLY A 250 -11.04 -5.85 -16.30
N ASP A 251 -10.55 -4.65 -16.02
CA ASP A 251 -9.34 -4.29 -15.23
C ASP A 251 -7.98 -4.99 -15.52
N VAL A 252 -7.87 -6.02 -16.39
CA VAL A 252 -6.61 -6.75 -16.64
C VAL A 252 -5.56 -5.86 -17.33
N GLU A 253 -5.97 -4.92 -18.20
CA GLU A 253 -5.04 -3.96 -18.82
C GLU A 253 -4.40 -3.00 -17.80
N SER A 254 -4.89 -2.98 -16.58
CA SER A 254 -4.64 -1.93 -15.63
C SER A 254 -3.57 -2.26 -14.59
N GLY A 255 -3.43 -3.55 -14.25
CA GLY A 255 -2.34 -4.08 -13.43
C GLY A 255 -1.03 -4.20 -14.22
N LEU A 256 -1.11 -4.55 -15.52
CA LEU A 256 0.06 -4.65 -16.38
C LEU A 256 0.62 -3.27 -16.75
N THR A 257 -0.26 -2.29 -17.02
CA THR A 257 0.16 -0.90 -17.27
C THR A 257 0.74 -0.26 -16.01
N SER A 258 0.15 -0.46 -14.83
CA SER A 258 0.72 0.03 -13.57
C SER A 258 2.05 -0.64 -13.23
N GLY A 259 2.13 -1.97 -13.39
CA GLY A 259 3.37 -2.73 -13.16
C GLY A 259 4.49 -2.31 -14.12
N ALA A 260 4.15 -2.10 -15.40
CA ALA A 260 5.08 -1.61 -16.41
C ALA A 260 5.54 -0.17 -16.12
N VAL A 261 4.66 0.71 -15.65
CA VAL A 261 5.03 2.08 -15.26
C VAL A 261 5.93 2.08 -14.03
N VAL A 262 5.66 1.24 -13.01
CA VAL A 262 6.54 1.11 -11.84
C VAL A 262 7.89 0.54 -12.25
N LEU A 263 7.93 -0.54 -13.04
CA LEU A 263 9.17 -1.12 -13.56
C LEU A 263 9.94 -0.14 -14.45
N LEU A 264 9.25 0.62 -15.31
CA LEU A 264 9.85 1.67 -16.12
C LEU A 264 10.38 2.81 -15.25
N THR A 265 9.67 3.19 -14.19
CA THR A 265 10.12 4.24 -13.25
C THR A 265 11.35 3.79 -12.48
N ILE A 266 11.37 2.54 -11.99
CA ILE A 266 12.53 1.91 -11.35
C ILE A 266 13.70 1.83 -12.35
N LEU A 267 13.44 1.42 -13.59
CA LEU A 267 14.44 1.37 -14.65
C LEU A 267 14.99 2.75 -14.99
N VAL A 268 14.13 3.76 -15.12
CA VAL A 268 14.51 5.16 -15.37
C VAL A 268 15.31 5.72 -14.21
N LEU A 269 14.95 5.41 -12.96
CA LEU A 269 15.73 5.75 -11.78
C LEU A 269 17.10 5.06 -11.78
N MET A 270 17.15 3.73 -12.03
CA MET A 270 18.41 2.99 -12.16
C MET A 270 19.29 3.57 -13.26
N LEU A 271 18.70 3.94 -14.40
CA LEU A 271 19.41 4.56 -15.51
C LEU A 271 19.85 5.98 -15.16
N LEU A 272 19.03 6.81 -14.51
CA LEU A 272 19.40 8.16 -14.05
C LEU A 272 20.56 8.12 -13.04
N PHE A 273 20.49 7.22 -12.06
CA PHE A 273 21.56 6.99 -11.09
C PHE A 273 22.82 6.39 -11.73
N GLY A 274 22.68 5.48 -12.69
CA GLY A 274 23.80 4.92 -13.47
C GLY A 274 24.34 5.85 -14.57
N SER A 275 23.60 6.91 -14.92
CA SER A 275 23.93 7.82 -16.02
C SER A 275 25.04 8.81 -15.68
N ARG A 276 25.34 9.69 -16.64
CA ARG A 276 26.23 10.83 -16.43
C ARG A 276 25.75 11.75 -15.30
N LEU A 277 24.46 11.77 -14.94
CA LEU A 277 23.95 12.61 -13.85
C LEU A 277 24.37 12.10 -12.47
N GLY A 278 24.18 10.81 -12.17
CA GLY A 278 24.68 10.21 -10.92
C GLY A 278 26.21 10.27 -10.82
N ARG A 279 26.91 10.10 -11.95
CA ARG A 279 28.37 10.31 -12.03
C ARG A 279 28.77 11.78 -11.87
N ALA A 280 28.01 12.73 -12.40
CA ALA A 280 28.25 14.16 -12.23
C ALA A 280 27.94 14.62 -10.80
N LEU A 281 26.92 14.07 -10.15
CA LEU A 281 26.57 14.33 -8.76
C LEU A 281 27.61 13.76 -7.79
N SER A 282 28.05 12.52 -8.02
CA SER A 282 29.15 11.94 -7.26
C SER A 282 30.45 12.68 -7.54
N TRP A 283 30.79 12.98 -8.80
CA TRP A 283 31.93 13.82 -9.16
C TRP A 283 31.86 15.20 -8.50
N PHE A 284 30.71 15.88 -8.52
CA PHE A 284 30.51 17.18 -7.89
C PHE A 284 30.68 17.10 -6.37
N SER A 285 30.12 16.06 -5.73
CA SER A 285 30.32 15.82 -4.30
C SER A 285 31.77 15.53 -3.94
N HIS A 286 32.50 14.79 -4.79
CA HIS A 286 33.91 14.50 -4.64
C HIS A 286 34.76 15.75 -4.87
N ARG A 287 34.46 16.53 -5.90
CA ARG A 287 35.10 17.80 -6.25
C ARG A 287 34.94 18.82 -5.12
N MET A 288 33.75 18.92 -4.54
CA MET A 288 33.48 19.76 -3.36
C MET A 288 34.25 19.28 -2.13
N ARG A 289 34.27 17.96 -1.87
CA ARG A 289 35.06 17.37 -0.78
C ARG A 289 36.55 17.58 -0.97
N GLU A 290 37.04 17.50 -2.20
CA GLU A 290 38.43 17.80 -2.57
C GLU A 290 38.72 19.29 -2.35
N GLU A 291 37.81 20.21 -2.70
CA GLU A 291 38.00 21.65 -2.47
C GLU A 291 38.01 22.02 -0.99
N LEU A 292 37.14 21.38 -0.22
CA LEU A 292 37.10 21.52 1.23
C LEU A 292 38.31 20.83 1.89
N ALA A 293 38.79 19.73 1.31
CA ALA A 293 40.00 19.03 1.75
C ALA A 293 41.31 19.71 1.31
N ARG A 294 41.30 20.53 0.25
CA ARG A 294 42.43 21.37 -0.15
C ARG A 294 42.76 22.45 0.88
N HIS A 295 41.82 22.76 1.78
CA HIS A 295 42.03 23.58 2.97
C HIS A 295 42.50 22.77 4.20
N ARG A 296 42.80 21.47 4.04
CA ARG A 296 43.55 20.65 5.02
C ARG A 296 44.93 20.28 4.44
N PRO A 297 46.02 20.42 5.20
CA PRO A 297 47.32 20.02 4.71
C PRO A 297 47.42 18.50 4.75
N GLN A 298 47.51 17.83 3.60
CA GLN A 298 48.33 16.62 3.45
C GLN A 298 48.51 16.28 1.97
N GLY A 299 49.78 16.34 1.54
CA GLY A 299 50.21 16.00 0.18
C GLY A 299 50.22 14.50 -0.07
N GLY A 300 49.82 14.15 -1.29
CA GLY A 300 49.91 12.80 -1.84
C GLY A 300 49.06 12.69 -3.10
N SER A 301 49.67 12.26 -4.21
CA SER A 301 49.02 12.19 -5.53
C SER A 301 47.87 11.17 -5.54
N VAL A 302 46.63 11.69 -5.44
CA VAL A 302 45.36 10.95 -5.43
C VAL A 302 45.21 10.03 -6.65
N ALA A 303 45.75 10.42 -7.81
CA ALA A 303 45.66 9.65 -9.04
C ALA A 303 46.33 8.27 -8.98
N LEU A 304 47.50 8.17 -8.32
CA LEU A 304 48.24 6.91 -8.19
C LEU A 304 47.62 5.97 -7.15
N ALA A 305 46.95 6.51 -6.12
CA ALA A 305 46.25 5.72 -5.11
C ALA A 305 44.95 5.10 -5.66
N VAL A 306 44.22 5.85 -6.51
CA VAL A 306 42.98 5.37 -7.15
C VAL A 306 43.27 4.25 -8.14
N ILE A 307 44.35 4.35 -8.92
CA ILE A 307 44.75 3.30 -9.88
C ILE A 307 45.27 2.07 -9.15
N ARG A 308 46.05 2.21 -8.07
CA ARG A 308 46.51 1.06 -7.27
C ARG A 308 45.36 0.34 -6.55
N ALA A 309 44.40 1.09 -6.02
CA ALA A 309 43.21 0.52 -5.38
C ALA A 309 42.33 -0.24 -6.38
N ALA A 310 42.11 0.33 -7.57
CA ALA A 310 41.35 -0.30 -8.65
C ALA A 310 42.03 -1.58 -9.19
N VAL A 311 43.36 -1.62 -9.24
CA VAL A 311 44.12 -2.78 -9.72
C VAL A 311 44.25 -3.88 -8.64
N SER A 312 44.26 -3.53 -7.35
CA SER A 312 44.28 -4.52 -6.26
C SER A 312 42.92 -5.21 -6.02
N ASP A 313 41.81 -4.59 -6.43
CA ASP A 313 40.46 -5.10 -6.19
C ASP A 313 40.06 -6.27 -7.13
N VAL A 314 40.79 -6.48 -8.23
CA VAL A 314 40.54 -7.56 -9.20
C VAL A 314 41.15 -8.90 -8.75
N ARG A 315 42.06 -8.91 -7.76
CA ARG A 315 42.85 -10.10 -7.39
C ARG A 315 42.49 -10.79 -6.07
N SER A 316 41.50 -10.31 -5.32
CA SER A 316 41.10 -10.92 -4.03
C SER A 316 39.62 -11.31 -3.97
N ALA A 317 39.13 -11.99 -5.00
CA ALA A 317 37.88 -12.73 -4.92
C ALA A 317 38.15 -14.13 -4.35
N ASN A 318 38.13 -14.27 -3.02
CA ASN A 318 37.82 -15.55 -2.33
C ASN A 318 37.82 -15.38 -0.80
N VAL A 319 36.77 -14.78 -0.23
CA VAL A 319 36.29 -15.17 1.10
C VAL A 319 34.77 -14.91 1.17
N ALA A 320 33.98 -15.91 0.80
CA ALA A 320 32.55 -15.93 1.10
C ALA A 320 32.35 -16.32 2.58
N THR A 321 32.14 -15.35 3.46
CA THR A 321 31.76 -15.64 4.85
C THR A 321 30.28 -15.99 4.93
N LYS A 322 29.99 -17.29 5.16
CA LYS A 322 28.66 -17.88 5.35
C LYS A 322 28.07 -17.51 6.73
N SER A 323 27.35 -16.41 6.84
CA SER A 323 26.42 -16.18 7.95
C SER A 323 24.99 -16.22 7.40
N ALA A 324 24.11 -17.00 8.04
CA ALA A 324 22.69 -17.08 7.67
C ALA A 324 22.04 -15.68 7.67
N VAL A 325 22.34 -14.84 8.67
CA VAL A 325 21.81 -13.47 8.79
C VAL A 325 22.29 -12.55 7.67
N GLY A 326 23.58 -12.61 7.30
CA GLY A 326 24.12 -11.82 6.19
C GLY A 326 23.58 -12.25 4.81
N SER A 327 23.06 -13.47 4.71
CA SER A 327 22.45 -14.00 3.48
C SER A 327 21.02 -13.49 3.26
N PHE A 328 20.30 -13.09 4.32
CA PHE A 328 18.96 -12.49 4.23
C PHE A 328 18.98 -11.00 3.89
N ALA A 329 20.09 -10.29 4.16
CA ALA A 329 20.17 -8.85 3.95
C ALA A 329 19.87 -8.38 2.51
N PRO A 330 20.36 -9.04 1.43
CA PRO A 330 20.00 -8.68 0.06
C PRO A 330 18.51 -8.86 -0.24
N VAL A 331 17.85 -9.85 0.35
CA VAL A 331 16.40 -10.09 0.20
C VAL A 331 15.62 -8.97 0.89
N LEU A 332 16.00 -8.60 2.12
CA LEU A 332 15.37 -7.48 2.84
C LEU A 332 15.55 -6.15 2.12
N VAL A 333 16.73 -5.92 1.56
CA VAL A 333 17.01 -4.75 0.74
C VAL A 333 16.17 -4.73 -0.54
N ALA A 334 16.15 -5.83 -1.30
CA ALA A 334 15.37 -5.94 -2.53
C ALA A 334 13.85 -5.79 -2.27
N ALA A 335 13.36 -6.42 -1.19
CA ALA A 335 11.98 -6.28 -0.74
C ALA A 335 11.69 -4.82 -0.35
N GLY A 336 12.52 -4.20 0.48
CA GLY A 336 12.36 -2.80 0.90
C GLY A 336 12.30 -1.83 -0.27
N VAL A 337 13.25 -1.93 -1.21
CA VAL A 337 13.27 -1.14 -2.45
C VAL A 337 11.98 -1.32 -3.24
N THR A 338 11.59 -2.57 -3.51
CA THR A 338 10.40 -2.88 -4.34
C THR A 338 9.11 -2.39 -3.69
N LEU A 339 8.96 -2.62 -2.38
CA LEU A 339 7.80 -2.21 -1.59
C LEU A 339 7.70 -0.67 -1.51
N SER A 340 8.83 0.05 -1.40
CA SER A 340 8.84 1.51 -1.42
C SER A 340 8.37 2.05 -2.76
N PHE A 341 8.86 1.49 -3.87
CA PHE A 341 8.47 1.92 -5.22
C PHE A 341 7.03 1.54 -5.58
N ALA A 342 6.47 0.49 -4.99
CA ALA A 342 5.09 0.10 -5.21
C ALA A 342 4.07 1.14 -4.68
N THR A 343 4.46 1.94 -3.67
CA THR A 343 3.53 2.81 -2.92
C THR A 343 3.83 4.30 -3.06
N LEU A 344 5.00 4.68 -3.55
CA LEU A 344 5.28 6.07 -3.89
C LEU A 344 4.36 6.54 -5.04
N PRO A 345 3.69 7.70 -4.90
CA PRO A 345 2.75 8.21 -5.88
C PRO A 345 3.49 8.92 -7.02
N PHE A 346 4.21 8.16 -7.85
CA PHE A 346 4.97 8.70 -9.00
C PHE A 346 4.09 9.40 -10.01
N VAL A 347 2.82 9.02 -10.11
CA VAL A 347 1.78 9.59 -10.96
C VAL A 347 0.44 9.30 -10.25
N GLU A 348 -0.59 10.11 -10.47
CA GLU A 348 -1.96 9.81 -10.02
C GLU A 348 -2.53 8.50 -10.61
N LEU A 349 -1.82 7.86 -11.55
CA LEU A 349 -2.12 6.50 -12.04
C LEU A 349 -1.95 5.41 -10.97
N SER A 350 -1.22 5.66 -9.87
CA SER A 350 -1.13 4.75 -8.72
C SER A 350 -2.43 4.68 -7.88
N ARG A 351 -3.55 5.26 -8.36
CA ARG A 351 -4.90 5.23 -7.75
C ARG A 351 -5.36 3.82 -7.31
N ARG A 352 -4.81 2.75 -7.91
CA ARG A 352 -5.16 1.35 -7.59
C ARG A 352 -4.39 0.76 -6.40
N ALA A 353 -3.24 1.31 -6.03
CA ALA A 353 -2.42 0.86 -4.88
C ALA A 353 -2.47 1.85 -3.70
N GLU A 354 -3.54 2.65 -3.62
CA GLU A 354 -3.77 3.49 -2.44
C GLU A 354 -4.03 2.56 -1.23
N LEU A 355 -3.22 2.73 -0.19
CA LEU A 355 -3.35 2.03 1.08
C LEU A 355 -3.99 2.97 2.10
N ASP A 356 -4.92 2.46 2.90
CA ASP A 356 -5.52 3.21 4.01
C ASP A 356 -4.45 3.71 4.99
N LEU A 357 -3.41 2.90 5.17
CA LEU A 357 -2.25 3.17 6.02
C LEU A 357 -1.01 3.54 5.18
N GLY A 358 -1.16 4.29 4.09
CA GLY A 358 -0.07 4.57 3.14
C GLY A 358 1.17 5.22 3.75
N ILE A 359 1.00 6.23 4.61
CA ILE A 359 2.14 6.90 5.29
C ILE A 359 2.83 5.94 6.26
N LEU A 360 2.05 5.17 7.04
CA LEU A 360 2.58 4.21 8.00
C LEU A 360 3.30 3.05 7.29
N TYR A 361 2.76 2.61 6.16
CA TYR A 361 3.38 1.60 5.31
C TYR A 361 4.73 2.08 4.79
N LEU A 362 4.80 3.29 4.22
CA LEU A 362 6.05 3.85 3.70
C LEU A 362 7.10 3.96 4.80
N LEU A 363 6.72 4.43 5.99
CA LEU A 363 7.60 4.49 7.17
C LEU A 363 8.08 3.09 7.62
N SER A 364 7.21 2.09 7.56
CA SER A 364 7.55 0.70 7.90
C SER A 364 8.54 0.11 6.89
N VAL A 365 8.35 0.40 5.61
CA VAL A 365 9.25 -0.08 4.55
C VAL A 365 10.59 0.63 4.57
N THR A 366 10.64 1.95 4.86
CA THR A 366 11.93 2.64 5.04
C THR A 366 12.70 2.09 6.23
N ALA A 367 12.03 1.79 7.33
CA ALA A 367 12.64 1.12 8.48
C ALA A 367 13.15 -0.28 8.12
N LEU A 368 12.38 -1.06 7.36
CA LEU A 368 12.79 -2.38 6.87
C LEU A 368 14.02 -2.31 5.94
N LEU A 369 14.03 -1.34 5.02
CA LEU A 369 15.15 -1.09 4.10
C LEU A 369 16.41 -0.69 4.87
N ALA A 370 16.28 0.21 5.85
CA ALA A 370 17.37 0.64 6.70
C ALA A 370 17.92 -0.52 7.56
N MET A 371 17.05 -1.41 8.05
CA MET A 371 17.45 -2.66 8.70
C MET A 371 18.18 -3.61 7.73
N GLY A 372 17.74 -3.71 6.47
CA GLY A 372 18.43 -4.47 5.42
C GLY A 372 19.87 -3.96 5.19
N LEU A 373 20.04 -2.64 5.16
CA LEU A 373 21.36 -2.00 5.03
C LEU A 373 22.27 -2.30 6.23
N VAL A 374 21.74 -2.23 7.45
CA VAL A 374 22.49 -2.55 8.68
C VAL A 374 22.85 -4.03 8.73
N THR A 375 21.90 -4.92 8.43
CA THR A 375 22.10 -6.38 8.47
C THR A 375 23.10 -6.87 7.44
N GLY A 376 23.16 -6.20 6.28
CA GLY A 376 24.17 -6.40 5.26
C GLY A 376 25.60 -6.12 5.72
N GLY A 377 25.81 -5.35 6.79
CA GLY A 377 27.13 -5.11 7.38
C GLY A 377 27.68 -6.28 8.20
N PHE A 378 26.89 -7.32 8.48
CA PHE A 378 27.24 -8.37 9.45
C PHE A 378 28.02 -9.55 8.85
N GLY A 379 29.31 -9.33 8.56
CA GLY A 379 30.23 -10.38 8.11
C GLY A 379 31.50 -10.49 8.96
N SER A 380 31.42 -11.16 10.13
CA SER A 380 32.50 -11.94 10.76
C SER A 380 32.14 -12.38 12.19
N THR A 381 32.42 -13.63 12.52
CA THR A 381 32.23 -14.26 13.84
C THR A 381 33.45 -13.96 14.70
N GLY A 382 33.34 -13.07 15.70
CA GLY A 382 34.47 -12.82 16.58
C GLY A 382 34.23 -11.92 17.80
N SER A 383 33.69 -10.71 17.65
CA SER A 383 33.58 -9.77 18.80
C SER A 383 32.51 -8.68 18.65
N ILE A 384 31.38 -9.01 18.03
CA ILE A 384 30.52 -8.01 17.38
C ILE A 384 29.04 -8.26 17.74
N VAL A 385 28.64 -8.33 19.02
CA VAL A 385 27.21 -8.24 19.39
C VAL A 385 26.86 -6.79 19.72
N GLY A 386 27.70 -6.13 20.54
CA GLY A 386 27.52 -4.72 20.91
C GLY A 386 27.59 -3.74 19.73
N SER A 387 28.52 -3.93 18.80
CA SER A 387 28.61 -3.07 17.61
C SER A 387 27.50 -3.33 16.58
N ARG A 388 26.87 -4.52 16.57
CA ARG A 388 25.70 -4.81 15.71
C ARG A 388 24.41 -4.24 16.27
N ALA A 389 24.15 -4.50 17.55
CA ALA A 389 23.00 -3.95 18.26
C ALA A 389 23.02 -2.42 18.22
N ARG A 390 24.20 -1.83 18.31
CA ARG A 390 24.39 -0.39 18.17
C ARG A 390 24.07 0.14 16.77
N ALA A 391 24.52 -0.51 15.70
CA ALA A 391 24.20 -0.08 14.34
C ALA A 391 22.68 -0.14 14.06
N VAL A 392 22.00 -1.16 14.58
CA VAL A 392 20.53 -1.27 14.53
C VAL A 392 19.88 -0.13 15.31
N LEU A 393 20.33 0.11 16.54
CA LEU A 393 19.79 1.16 17.40
C LEU A 393 19.99 2.55 16.79
N GLU A 394 21.12 2.81 16.15
CA GLU A 394 21.41 4.08 15.47
C GLU A 394 20.40 4.35 14.35
N VAL A 395 20.05 3.34 13.55
CA VAL A 395 19.02 3.47 12.51
C VAL A 395 17.63 3.69 13.12
N VAL A 396 17.22 2.85 14.07
CA VAL A 396 15.89 2.96 14.69
C VAL A 396 15.70 4.33 15.35
N VAL A 397 16.71 4.82 16.07
CA VAL A 397 16.66 6.12 16.77
C VAL A 397 16.59 7.30 15.80
N CYS A 398 17.06 7.16 14.56
CA CYS A 398 16.94 8.21 13.54
C CYS A 398 15.58 8.18 12.81
N GLU A 399 14.86 7.05 12.83
CA GLU A 399 13.53 6.92 12.24
C GLU A 399 12.42 7.48 13.16
N LEU A 400 12.59 7.42 14.49
CA LEU A 400 11.59 7.94 15.43
C LEU A 400 11.28 9.44 15.27
N PRO A 401 12.27 10.36 15.13
CA PRO A 401 11.99 11.76 14.87
C PRO A 401 11.28 11.99 13.52
N ALA A 402 11.61 11.18 12.49
CA ALA A 402 10.95 11.25 11.19
C ALA A 402 9.47 10.85 11.31
N ALA A 403 9.19 9.76 12.03
CA ALA A 403 7.83 9.31 12.33
C ALA A 403 7.02 10.38 13.08
N SER A 404 7.61 11.01 14.11
CA SER A 404 6.96 12.09 14.86
C SER A 404 6.67 13.32 13.99
N ALA A 405 7.58 13.69 13.09
CA ALA A 405 7.36 14.80 12.16
C ALA A 405 6.24 14.50 11.16
N LEU A 406 6.19 13.29 10.61
CA LEU A 406 5.09 12.83 9.75
C LEU A 406 3.77 12.74 10.52
N GLY A 407 3.80 12.35 11.79
CA GLY A 407 2.62 12.31 12.66
C GLY A 407 1.91 13.66 12.76
N ALA A 408 2.66 14.76 12.81
CA ALA A 408 2.07 16.11 12.83
C ALA A 408 1.31 16.43 11.54
N VAL A 409 1.84 15.99 10.39
CA VAL A 409 1.17 16.13 9.09
C VAL A 409 -0.08 15.26 9.01
N VAL A 410 -0.01 14.01 9.51
CA VAL A 410 -1.17 13.10 9.57
C VAL A 410 -2.29 13.69 10.42
N VAL A 411 -1.97 14.24 11.59
CA VAL A 411 -2.96 14.89 12.46
C VAL A 411 -3.56 16.13 11.79
N THR A 412 -2.76 16.88 11.01
CA THR A 412 -3.24 18.03 10.24
C THR A 412 -4.17 17.62 9.10
N ALA A 413 -3.85 16.53 8.40
CA ALA A 413 -4.65 16.03 7.29
C ALA A 413 -5.90 15.23 7.74
N GLY A 414 -5.89 14.69 8.96
CA GLY A 414 -6.96 13.83 9.48
C GLY A 414 -7.02 12.44 8.82
N SER A 415 -5.99 12.05 8.07
CA SER A 415 -5.93 10.78 7.33
C SER A 415 -4.50 10.27 7.19
N LEU A 416 -4.35 8.95 7.16
CA LEU A 416 -3.08 8.25 6.91
C LEU A 416 -2.88 7.92 5.42
N ARG A 417 -3.88 8.20 4.58
CA ARG A 417 -3.82 8.01 3.13
C ARG A 417 -2.96 9.08 2.49
N VAL A 418 -2.06 8.65 1.61
CA VAL A 418 -1.14 9.53 0.87
C VAL A 418 -1.91 10.58 0.05
N ARG A 419 -3.01 10.19 -0.59
CA ARG A 419 -3.85 11.10 -1.39
C ARG A 419 -4.43 12.22 -0.53
N ASP A 420 -5.06 11.87 0.58
CA ASP A 420 -5.70 12.84 1.47
C ASP A 420 -4.69 13.84 2.03
N VAL A 421 -3.48 13.39 2.36
CA VAL A 421 -2.40 14.27 2.80
C VAL A 421 -1.94 15.23 1.70
N VAL A 422 -1.88 14.78 0.45
CA VAL A 422 -1.55 15.65 -0.70
C VAL A 422 -2.68 16.63 -0.98
N LEU A 423 -3.93 16.17 -0.99
CA LEU A 423 -5.10 17.01 -1.23
C LEU A 423 -5.34 18.02 -0.10
N GLY A 424 -4.99 17.70 1.14
CA GLY A 424 -5.00 18.63 2.27
C GLY A 424 -4.00 19.80 2.13
N GLN A 425 -3.10 19.74 1.15
CA GLN A 425 -2.14 20.79 0.80
C GLN A 425 -2.54 21.55 -0.48
N VAL A 426 -3.74 21.29 -1.03
CA VAL A 426 -4.29 22.00 -2.18
C VAL A 426 -5.18 23.14 -1.69
N GLY A 427 -5.05 24.32 -2.29
CA GLY A 427 -5.85 25.47 -1.91
C GLY A 427 -7.35 25.27 -2.21
N PRO A 428 -8.25 25.84 -1.38
CA PRO A 428 -9.70 25.62 -1.45
C PRO A 428 -10.40 26.16 -2.72
N GLY A 429 -9.67 26.84 -3.61
CA GLY A 429 -10.20 27.36 -4.87
C GLY A 429 -10.96 28.69 -4.75
N GLY A 430 -10.98 29.47 -5.84
CA GLY A 430 -11.70 30.75 -5.95
C GLY A 430 -11.03 31.72 -6.92
N ALA A 431 -9.72 31.93 -6.78
CA ALA A 431 -8.86 32.67 -7.72
C ALA A 431 -7.74 31.76 -8.26
N ALA A 432 -7.16 32.08 -9.42
CA ALA A 432 -6.11 31.25 -10.06
C ALA A 432 -4.88 31.00 -9.16
N LEU A 433 -4.59 31.92 -8.24
CA LEU A 433 -3.51 31.81 -7.24
C LEU A 433 -3.95 31.07 -5.96
N GLU A 434 -5.24 30.81 -5.78
CA GLU A 434 -5.76 30.02 -4.66
C GLU A 434 -6.14 28.59 -5.06
N THR A 435 -6.23 28.33 -6.38
CA THR A 435 -6.48 26.99 -6.94
C THR A 435 -5.17 26.23 -7.11
N GLY A 436 -5.13 24.98 -6.64
CA GLY A 436 -3.97 24.07 -6.81
C GLY A 436 -2.96 24.12 -5.67
N ALA A 437 -1.84 23.40 -5.84
CA ALA A 437 -0.80 23.25 -4.81
C ALA A 437 0.34 24.25 -4.97
N TRP A 438 0.04 25.53 -4.78
CA TRP A 438 1.04 26.59 -4.75
C TRP A 438 1.96 26.49 -3.51
N PRO A 439 3.19 27.04 -3.56
CA PRO A 439 4.14 26.94 -2.45
C PRO A 439 3.60 27.43 -1.10
N TRP A 440 2.74 28.45 -1.08
CA TRP A 440 2.10 28.95 0.15
C TRP A 440 1.05 28.01 0.75
N ALA A 441 0.53 27.06 -0.04
CA ALA A 441 -0.40 26.03 0.42
C ALA A 441 0.32 24.78 0.95
N TRP A 442 1.63 24.64 0.69
CA TRP A 442 2.42 23.50 1.16
C TRP A 442 2.55 23.52 2.69
N ASN A 443 2.46 22.35 3.31
CA ASN A 443 2.58 22.21 4.76
C ASN A 443 3.90 22.80 5.28
N ALA A 444 5.00 22.68 4.53
CA ALA A 444 6.30 23.27 4.90
C ALA A 444 6.25 24.79 5.08
N LEU A 445 5.40 25.51 4.34
CA LEU A 445 5.41 26.98 4.30
C LEU A 445 4.15 27.60 4.90
N ARG A 446 3.10 26.80 5.11
CA ARG A 446 1.84 27.23 5.70
C ARG A 446 2.00 27.66 7.16
N SER A 447 2.88 27.02 7.92
CA SER A 447 3.09 27.36 9.34
C SER A 447 4.55 27.14 9.79
N PRO A 448 5.03 27.95 10.76
CA PRO A 448 6.42 27.88 11.22
C PRO A 448 6.71 26.57 11.95
N GLN A 449 5.74 26.00 12.66
CA GLN A 449 5.90 24.70 13.31
C GLN A 449 6.06 23.56 12.29
N LEU A 450 5.27 23.56 11.21
CA LEU A 450 5.40 22.55 10.16
C LEU A 450 6.68 22.74 9.35
N PHE A 451 7.15 23.98 9.16
CA PHE A 451 8.47 24.25 8.60
C PHE A 451 9.59 23.66 9.47
N LEU A 452 9.53 23.87 10.78
CA LEU A 452 10.52 23.30 11.72
C LEU A 452 10.51 21.77 11.67
N LEU A 453 9.33 21.16 11.66
CA LEU A 453 9.19 19.71 11.54
C LEU A 453 9.70 19.19 10.20
N PHE A 454 9.47 19.91 9.10
CA PHE A 454 10.06 19.60 7.80
C PHE A 454 11.60 19.65 7.86
N ALA A 455 12.18 20.68 8.46
CA ALA A 455 13.63 20.80 8.62
C ALA A 455 14.20 19.67 9.49
N LEU A 456 13.53 19.32 10.61
CA LEU A 456 13.93 18.22 11.48
C LEU A 456 13.81 16.85 10.77
N PHE A 457 12.73 16.63 10.02
CA PHE A 457 12.57 15.47 9.14
C PHE A 457 13.69 15.41 8.09
N PHE A 458 14.03 16.53 7.48
CA PHE A 458 15.11 16.57 6.51
C PHE A 458 16.47 16.20 7.12
N VAL A 459 16.72 16.62 8.38
CA VAL A 459 17.95 16.23 9.11
C VAL A 459 18.04 14.72 9.32
N THR A 460 16.93 14.00 9.48
CA THR A 460 16.99 12.52 9.59
C THR A 460 17.37 11.86 8.27
N ALA A 461 16.99 12.43 7.12
CA ALA A 461 17.40 11.97 5.80
C ALA A 461 18.90 12.23 5.50
N LEU A 462 19.52 13.21 6.18
CA LEU A 462 20.96 13.49 6.07
C LEU A 462 21.83 12.43 6.73
N VAL A 463 21.28 11.65 7.67
CA VAL A 463 22.04 10.66 8.43
C VAL A 463 22.53 9.55 7.50
N ASP A 464 23.85 9.42 7.39
CA ASP A 464 24.46 8.31 6.67
C ASP A 464 24.10 6.99 7.36
N GLY A 465 23.44 6.08 6.62
CA GLY A 465 23.26 4.70 7.06
C GLY A 465 24.61 4.08 7.37
N ALA A 466 24.67 3.21 8.38
CA ALA A 466 25.88 2.51 8.78
C ALA A 466 26.61 1.99 7.54
N LYS A 467 27.92 2.27 7.42
CA LYS A 467 28.74 1.84 6.27
C LYS A 467 28.36 0.40 5.92
N PRO A 468 28.02 0.05 4.66
CA PRO A 468 28.15 -1.33 4.24
C PRO A 468 29.60 -1.67 4.55
N ALA A 469 29.81 -2.60 5.50
CA ALA A 469 31.15 -2.97 5.94
C ALA A 469 32.00 -3.11 4.68
N GLN A 470 33.01 -2.24 4.53
CA GLN A 470 33.87 -2.19 3.35
C GLN A 470 34.19 -3.63 2.99
N GLY A 471 33.58 -4.08 1.91
CA GLY A 471 33.51 -5.49 1.58
C GLY A 471 34.87 -5.92 1.10
N ARG A 472 35.77 -6.23 2.02
CA ARG A 472 36.82 -7.20 1.73
C ARG A 472 36.09 -8.51 1.41
N GLY A 473 35.87 -8.78 0.13
CA GLY A 473 35.36 -10.06 -0.38
C GLY A 473 33.91 -10.11 -0.90
N ARG A 474 33.24 -8.99 -1.23
CA ARG A 474 31.92 -9.04 -1.90
C ARG A 474 32.04 -9.02 -3.43
N SER A 475 31.17 -9.76 -4.12
CA SER A 475 31.03 -9.66 -5.58
C SER A 475 30.60 -8.25 -6.00
N SER A 476 31.01 -7.81 -7.20
CA SER A 476 30.69 -6.49 -7.76
C SER A 476 29.18 -6.19 -7.76
N ILE A 477 28.35 -7.20 -8.02
CA ILE A 477 26.88 -7.12 -8.04
C ILE A 477 26.32 -6.87 -6.63
N GLY A 478 26.85 -7.53 -5.60
CA GLY A 478 26.42 -7.33 -4.22
C GLY A 478 26.74 -5.92 -3.72
N SER A 479 27.93 -5.41 -4.01
CA SER A 479 28.31 -4.03 -3.66
C SER A 479 27.44 -2.99 -4.37
N PHE A 480 27.08 -3.21 -5.64
CA PHE A 480 26.17 -2.34 -6.38
C PHE A 480 24.76 -2.33 -5.78
N ALA A 481 24.22 -3.49 -5.39
CA ALA A 481 22.88 -3.58 -4.78
C ALA A 481 22.78 -2.81 -3.45
N PHE A 482 23.80 -2.89 -2.59
CA PHE A 482 23.84 -2.13 -1.34
C PHE A 482 23.97 -0.62 -1.56
N PHE A 483 24.77 -0.21 -2.53
CA PHE A 483 24.84 1.19 -2.94
C PHE A 483 23.47 1.68 -3.43
N PHE A 484 22.85 0.96 -4.37
CA PHE A 484 21.54 1.30 -4.90
C PHE A 484 20.46 1.38 -3.80
N ALA A 485 20.54 0.53 -2.79
CA ALA A 485 19.63 0.52 -1.66
C ALA A 485 19.78 1.73 -0.73
N GLU A 486 21.01 2.17 -0.45
CA GLU A 486 21.28 3.40 0.30
C GLU A 486 20.69 4.62 -0.44
N TRP A 487 20.91 4.68 -1.76
CA TRP A 487 20.35 5.73 -2.60
C TRP A 487 18.82 5.67 -2.67
N THR A 488 18.26 4.47 -2.73
CA THR A 488 16.81 4.27 -2.69
C THR A 488 16.24 4.76 -1.37
N HIS A 489 16.86 4.45 -0.23
CA HIS A 489 16.40 4.93 1.08
C HIS A 489 16.37 6.47 1.13
N VAL A 490 17.44 7.14 0.69
CA VAL A 490 17.46 8.62 0.60
C VAL A 490 16.38 9.15 -0.33
N PHE A 491 16.21 8.53 -1.51
CA PHE A 491 15.18 8.94 -2.47
C PHE A 491 13.76 8.77 -1.92
N VAL A 492 13.48 7.66 -1.24
CA VAL A 492 12.17 7.38 -0.63
C VAL A 492 11.89 8.34 0.52
N MET A 493 12.89 8.68 1.35
CA MET A 493 12.77 9.72 2.37
C MET A 493 12.48 11.10 1.76
N CYS A 494 13.11 11.44 0.63
CA CYS A 494 12.79 12.66 -0.11
C CYS A 494 11.38 12.62 -0.72
N GLY A 495 10.93 11.45 -1.17
CA GLY A 495 9.56 11.20 -1.61
C GLY A 495 8.54 11.44 -0.49
N LEU A 496 8.77 10.87 0.69
CA LEU A 496 7.96 11.10 1.90
C LEU A 496 7.93 12.58 2.28
N GLY A 497 9.08 13.25 2.28
CA GLY A 497 9.15 14.70 2.53
C GLY A 497 8.35 15.50 1.51
N THR A 498 8.39 15.10 0.24
CA THR A 498 7.63 15.77 -0.83
C THR A 498 6.12 15.57 -0.67
N ILE A 499 5.67 14.35 -0.34
CA ILE A 499 4.27 14.03 -0.08
C ILE A 499 3.76 14.80 1.13
N ALA A 500 4.46 14.73 2.25
CA ALA A 500 3.99 15.25 3.53
C ALA A 500 4.09 16.78 3.63
N PHE A 501 5.11 17.37 3.03
CA PHE A 501 5.45 18.79 3.27
C PHE A 501 5.40 19.69 2.03
N LEU A 502 5.54 19.16 0.81
CA LEU A 502 5.67 19.95 -0.43
C LEU A 502 4.55 19.69 -1.46
N GLY A 503 3.38 19.24 -1.01
CA GLY A 503 2.20 19.04 -1.86
C GLY A 503 2.32 17.93 -2.91
N GLY A 504 3.25 16.98 -2.75
CA GLY A 504 3.31 15.76 -3.58
C GLY A 504 3.31 16.02 -5.09
N TYR A 505 2.42 15.30 -5.79
CA TYR A 505 2.18 15.37 -7.24
C TYR A 505 1.19 16.46 -7.66
N ALA A 506 0.63 17.22 -6.72
CA ALA A 506 -0.33 18.27 -7.06
C ALA A 506 0.36 19.43 -7.77
N LEU A 507 -0.32 19.96 -8.80
CA LEU A 507 0.17 21.03 -9.66
C LEU A 507 -0.33 22.40 -9.16
N PRO A 508 0.48 23.47 -9.28
CA PRO A 508 0.01 24.82 -9.03
C PRO A 508 -1.00 25.24 -10.12
N GLY A 509 -2.11 25.88 -9.73
CA GLY A 509 -3.13 26.38 -10.66
C GLY A 509 -4.10 25.33 -11.24
N VAL A 510 -3.94 24.05 -10.91
CA VAL A 510 -4.79 22.95 -11.42
C VAL A 510 -5.64 22.38 -10.28
N ALA A 511 -6.95 22.28 -10.48
CA ALA A 511 -7.85 21.68 -9.50
C ALA A 511 -7.69 20.14 -9.49
N PRO A 512 -7.92 19.47 -8.35
CA PRO A 512 -7.86 18.00 -8.29
C PRO A 512 -8.78 17.31 -9.30
N SER A 513 -9.97 17.86 -9.56
CA SER A 513 -10.92 17.35 -10.56
C SER A 513 -10.39 17.42 -12.00
N GLU A 514 -9.61 18.45 -12.33
CA GLU A 514 -9.00 18.62 -13.66
C GLU A 514 -7.79 17.70 -13.84
N LEU A 515 -6.99 17.53 -12.78
CA LEU A 515 -5.90 16.57 -12.73
C LEU A 515 -6.43 15.14 -12.96
N ASP A 516 -7.57 14.82 -12.33
CA ASP A 516 -8.23 13.53 -12.45
C ASP A 516 -8.80 13.29 -13.87
N ALA A 517 -9.19 14.34 -14.59
CA ALA A 517 -9.82 14.26 -15.92
C ALA A 517 -8.82 14.11 -17.09
N SER A 518 -7.58 14.63 -16.97
CA SER A 518 -6.62 14.67 -18.09
C SER A 518 -5.41 13.76 -17.88
N ALA A 519 -5.17 12.84 -18.82
CA ALA A 519 -4.01 11.95 -18.78
C ALA A 519 -2.66 12.69 -18.85
N TRP A 520 -2.60 13.79 -19.61
CA TRP A 520 -1.42 14.66 -19.70
C TRP A 520 -1.10 15.33 -18.35
N LEU A 521 -2.12 15.85 -17.65
CA LEU A 521 -1.93 16.53 -16.37
C LEU A 521 -1.43 15.55 -15.29
N LYS A 522 -1.87 14.28 -15.33
CA LYS A 522 -1.34 13.24 -14.44
C LYS A 522 0.16 13.03 -14.64
N VAL A 523 0.61 12.91 -15.90
CA VAL A 523 2.04 12.76 -16.23
C VAL A 523 2.83 14.00 -15.78
N ALA A 524 2.28 15.20 -15.99
CA ALA A 524 2.88 16.44 -15.53
C ALA A 524 3.00 16.50 -14.00
N GLY A 525 1.97 16.10 -13.26
CA GLY A 525 1.99 16.01 -11.80
C GLY A 525 3.05 15.02 -11.30
N GLY A 526 3.19 13.88 -11.97
CA GLY A 526 4.24 12.92 -11.68
C GLY A 526 5.66 13.42 -11.96
N ALA A 527 5.85 14.15 -13.06
CA ALA A 527 7.11 14.81 -13.36
C ALA A 527 7.48 15.86 -12.31
N VAL A 528 6.51 16.67 -11.85
CA VAL A 528 6.72 17.65 -10.78
C VAL A 528 7.07 16.97 -9.47
N PHE A 529 6.41 15.87 -9.12
CA PHE A 529 6.77 15.07 -7.96
C PHE A 529 8.22 14.58 -8.04
N LEU A 530 8.63 14.00 -9.16
CA LEU A 530 10.00 13.54 -9.38
C LEU A 530 11.02 14.68 -9.28
N VAL A 531 10.72 15.85 -9.87
CA VAL A 531 11.60 17.03 -9.78
C VAL A 531 11.76 17.49 -8.34
N LYS A 532 10.69 17.53 -7.53
CA LYS A 532 10.76 17.87 -6.11
C LYS A 532 11.60 16.85 -5.33
N CYS A 533 11.37 15.55 -5.55
CA CYS A 533 12.13 14.47 -4.93
C CYS A 533 13.62 14.56 -5.24
N TRP A 534 13.98 14.74 -6.52
CA TRP A 534 15.36 14.92 -6.95
C TRP A 534 15.99 16.21 -6.44
N GLY A 535 15.20 17.29 -6.36
CA GLY A 535 15.62 18.54 -5.74
C GLY A 535 16.02 18.35 -4.28
N LEU A 536 15.18 17.68 -3.48
CA LEU A 536 15.51 17.35 -2.10
C LEU A 536 16.71 16.41 -1.99
N ALA A 537 16.79 15.37 -2.82
CA ALA A 537 17.92 14.46 -2.84
C ALA A 537 19.23 15.19 -3.19
N PHE A 538 19.20 16.14 -4.12
CA PHE A 538 20.33 16.99 -4.44
C PHE A 538 20.77 17.83 -3.23
N VAL A 539 19.82 18.45 -2.51
CA VAL A 539 20.14 19.19 -1.27
C VAL A 539 20.76 18.27 -0.23
N VAL A 540 20.26 17.03 -0.07
CA VAL A 540 20.87 16.05 0.85
C VAL A 540 22.33 15.81 0.49
N LEU A 541 22.64 15.65 -0.80
CA LEU A 541 24.01 15.46 -1.27
C LEU A 541 24.90 16.67 -1.04
N LEU A 542 24.39 17.88 -1.28
CA LEU A 542 25.11 19.12 -1.00
C LEU A 542 25.49 19.21 0.47
N VAL A 543 24.52 18.95 1.36
CA VAL A 543 24.73 19.02 2.79
C VAL A 543 25.69 17.92 3.27
N ARG A 544 25.59 16.69 2.75
CA ARG A 544 26.55 15.59 3.01
C ARG A 544 27.94 15.84 2.42
N ALA A 545 28.07 16.73 1.45
CA ALA A 545 29.37 17.18 0.93
C ALA A 545 29.96 18.30 1.80
N ALA A 546 29.12 19.18 2.35
CA ALA A 546 29.51 20.30 3.18
C ALA A 546 29.81 19.94 4.65
N LEU A 547 29.05 19.00 5.23
CA LEU A 547 29.16 18.66 6.65
C LEU A 547 30.26 17.61 6.92
N PRO A 548 31.05 17.79 8.00
CA PRO A 548 31.96 16.76 8.46
C PRO A 548 31.17 15.56 8.99
N ARG A 549 31.68 14.35 8.73
CA ARG A 549 31.03 13.12 9.18
C ARG A 549 30.87 13.09 10.70
N ILE A 550 29.63 12.88 11.15
CA ILE A 550 29.28 12.80 12.57
C ILE A 550 29.64 11.42 13.11
N ARG A 551 30.22 11.36 14.32
CA ARG A 551 30.53 10.08 14.96
C ARG A 551 29.25 9.38 15.42
N PRO A 552 29.16 8.04 15.37
CA PRO A 552 27.91 7.32 15.68
C PRO A 552 27.34 7.56 17.09
N HIS A 553 28.19 7.71 18.12
CA HIS A 553 27.73 8.08 19.48
C HIS A 553 27.15 9.50 19.58
N VAL A 554 27.59 10.42 18.72
CA VAL A 554 27.04 11.78 18.67
C VAL A 554 25.70 11.75 17.99
N LEU A 555 25.57 10.97 16.90
CA LEU A 555 24.32 10.77 16.19
C LEU A 555 23.20 10.23 17.10
N LEU A 556 23.48 9.17 17.87
CA LEU A 556 22.51 8.61 18.81
C LEU A 556 22.06 9.63 19.87
N ARG A 557 23.00 10.41 20.42
CA ARG A 557 22.69 11.45 21.42
C ARG A 557 21.92 12.61 20.81
N LEU A 558 22.24 13.01 19.58
CA LEU A 558 21.50 14.03 18.84
C LEU A 558 20.07 13.58 18.56
N GLY A 559 19.90 12.34 18.11
CA GLY A 559 18.61 11.69 17.88
C GLY A 559 17.71 11.74 19.10
N LEU A 560 18.18 11.23 20.24
CA LEU A 560 17.37 11.11 21.46
C LEU A 560 17.22 12.41 22.25
N ARG A 561 18.26 13.27 22.32
CA ARG A 561 18.21 14.46 23.18
C ARG A 561 17.69 15.71 22.48
N VAL A 562 17.79 15.77 21.15
CA VAL A 562 17.46 16.99 20.40
C VAL A 562 16.36 16.71 19.38
N LEU A 563 16.61 15.82 18.41
CA LEU A 563 15.71 15.57 17.29
C LEU A 563 14.34 15.04 17.75
N LEU A 564 14.34 13.95 18.53
CA LEU A 564 13.10 13.31 18.96
C LEU A 564 12.24 14.24 19.85
N PRO A 565 12.76 14.87 20.92
CA PRO A 565 11.98 15.80 21.72
C PRO A 565 11.46 16.99 20.90
N ALA A 566 12.28 17.55 20.01
CA ALA A 566 11.86 18.67 19.16
C ALA A 566 10.71 18.27 18.22
N CYS A 567 10.77 17.10 17.58
CA CYS A 567 9.67 16.62 16.74
C CYS A 567 8.40 16.33 17.54
N VAL A 568 8.51 15.75 18.74
CA VAL A 568 7.35 15.47 19.61
C VAL A 568 6.71 16.75 20.10
N ILE A 569 7.50 17.75 20.51
CA ILE A 569 7.01 19.07 20.89
C ILE A 569 6.31 19.74 19.70
N GLY A 570 6.92 19.71 18.51
CA GLY A 570 6.31 20.26 17.30
C GLY A 570 4.99 19.57 16.93
N LEU A 571 4.89 18.24 17.09
CA LEU A 571 3.65 17.49 16.93
C LEU A 571 2.60 17.94 17.96
N GLY A 572 2.98 18.10 19.22
CA GLY A 572 2.10 18.59 20.29
C GLY A 572 1.59 20.01 20.02
N ILE A 573 2.46 20.91 19.54
CA ILE A 573 2.07 22.27 19.11
C ILE A 573 1.08 22.19 17.96
N THR A 574 1.32 21.32 16.97
CA THR A 574 0.42 21.13 15.83
C THR A 574 -0.98 20.68 16.30
N ALA A 575 -1.03 19.70 17.20
CA ALA A 575 -2.30 19.25 17.80
C ALA A 575 -3.00 20.37 18.59
N LEU A 576 -2.24 21.19 19.33
CA LEU A 576 -2.78 22.33 20.08
C LEU A 576 -3.38 23.39 19.14
N THR A 577 -2.71 23.70 18.03
CA THR A 577 -3.22 24.66 17.04
C THR A 577 -4.49 24.19 16.35
N LEU A 578 -4.68 22.88 16.18
CA LEU A 578 -5.92 22.31 15.63
C LEU A 578 -7.05 22.32 16.66
N ARG A 579 -6.73 22.17 17.96
CA ARG A 579 -7.71 22.26 19.04
C ARG A 579 -8.16 23.69 19.31
N PHE A 580 -7.25 24.66 19.20
CA PHE A 580 -7.51 26.09 19.37
C PHE A 580 -7.18 26.81 18.06
N PRO A 581 -8.09 26.75 17.06
CA PRO A 581 -7.82 27.29 15.74
C PRO A 581 -7.60 28.80 15.81
N LEU A 582 -6.56 29.26 15.12
CA LEU A 582 -6.31 30.69 14.93
C LEU A 582 -7.33 31.26 13.94
N LEU A 583 -7.54 32.58 13.98
CA LEU A 583 -8.32 33.25 12.95
C LEU A 583 -7.70 32.96 11.57
N PRO A 584 -8.50 32.67 10.52
CA PRO A 584 -7.97 32.33 9.19
C PRO A 584 -6.99 33.38 8.62
N ALA A 585 -7.23 34.66 8.92
CA ALA A 585 -6.33 35.74 8.56
C ALA A 585 -4.96 35.64 9.24
N ALA A 586 -4.92 35.25 10.53
CA ALA A 586 -3.69 35.08 11.28
C ALA A 586 -2.87 33.89 10.75
N GLU A 587 -3.51 32.77 10.37
CA GLU A 587 -2.81 31.65 9.72
C GLU A 587 -2.16 32.06 8.40
N ARG A 588 -2.86 32.83 7.56
CA ARG A 588 -2.32 33.32 6.30
C ARG A 588 -1.14 34.26 6.50
N ILE A 589 -1.24 35.20 7.45
CA ILE A 589 -0.13 36.11 7.78
C ILE A 589 1.07 35.32 8.27
N LEU A 590 0.86 34.36 9.17
CA LEU A 590 1.92 33.53 9.73
C LEU A 590 2.61 32.67 8.64
N GLY A 591 1.83 32.11 7.71
CA GLY A 591 2.36 31.42 6.54
C GLY A 591 3.19 32.33 5.63
N LEU A 592 2.70 33.53 5.34
CA LEU A 592 3.43 34.52 4.53
C LEU A 592 4.74 34.97 5.20
N VAL A 593 4.74 35.19 6.51
CA VAL A 593 5.93 35.52 7.30
C VAL A 593 6.93 34.37 7.26
N THR A 594 6.45 33.14 7.45
CA THR A 594 7.28 31.92 7.39
C THR A 594 7.92 31.80 6.02
N MET A 595 7.12 31.87 4.95
CA MET A 595 7.60 31.81 3.57
C MET A 595 8.64 32.91 3.29
N SER A 596 8.36 34.16 3.66
CA SER A 596 9.28 35.28 3.44
C SER A 596 10.60 35.08 4.18
N THR A 597 10.55 34.56 5.40
CA THR A 597 11.74 34.26 6.21
C THR A 597 12.55 33.12 5.60
N VAL A 598 11.89 32.05 5.15
CA VAL A 598 12.55 30.89 4.51
C VAL A 598 13.18 31.29 3.19
N VAL A 599 12.44 31.97 2.32
CA VAL A 599 12.95 32.46 1.03
C VAL A 599 14.11 33.44 1.25
N GLY A 600 13.97 34.39 2.19
CA GLY A 600 15.05 35.31 2.55
C GLY A 600 16.30 34.59 3.03
N THR A 601 16.15 33.58 3.89
CA THR A 601 17.28 32.78 4.40
C THR A 601 17.97 31.99 3.28
N LEU A 602 17.19 31.36 2.39
CA LEU A 602 17.72 30.62 1.24
C LEU A 602 18.44 31.54 0.24
N LEU A 603 17.91 32.74 0.00
CA LEU A 603 18.55 33.75 -0.86
C LEU A 603 19.86 34.24 -0.25
N LEU A 604 19.89 34.55 1.06
CA LEU A 604 21.10 34.95 1.76
C LEU A 604 22.17 33.85 1.73
N LEU A 605 21.76 32.59 1.97
CA LEU A 605 22.64 31.44 1.86
C LEU A 605 23.19 31.29 0.43
N GLY A 606 22.33 31.45 -0.58
CA GLY A 606 22.72 31.40 -1.99
C GLY A 606 23.71 32.49 -2.38
N VAL A 607 23.47 33.73 -1.94
CA VAL A 607 24.39 34.86 -2.15
C VAL A 607 25.72 34.62 -1.44
N HIS A 608 25.70 34.10 -0.21
CA HIS A 608 26.93 33.83 0.53
C HIS A 608 27.74 32.70 -0.11
N LEU A 609 27.07 31.63 -0.57
CA LEU A 609 27.71 30.52 -1.29
C LEU A 609 28.30 30.99 -2.62
N PHE A 610 27.55 31.79 -3.38
CA PHE A 610 28.02 32.36 -4.65
C PHE A 610 29.21 33.32 -4.44
N GLY A 611 29.16 34.13 -3.39
CA GLY A 611 30.26 34.99 -2.97
C GLY A 611 31.52 34.19 -2.62
N ALA A 612 31.38 33.12 -1.83
CA ALA A 612 32.48 32.23 -1.47
C ALA A 612 33.09 31.51 -2.68
N LEU A 613 32.26 31.10 -3.64
CA LEU A 613 32.70 30.50 -4.90
C LEU A 613 33.42 31.52 -5.81
N ARG A 614 32.99 32.79 -5.80
CA ARG A 614 33.59 33.88 -6.60
C ARG A 614 34.90 34.41 -5.99
N SER A 615 35.03 34.40 -4.66
CA SER A 615 36.25 34.79 -3.96
C SER A 615 37.34 33.71 -4.00
N ALA A 616 37.02 32.48 -4.39
CA ALA A 616 37.99 31.43 -4.63
C ALA A 616 38.74 31.67 -5.95
N ARG A 617 39.69 32.62 -5.95
CA ARG A 617 40.64 32.80 -7.05
C ARG A 617 41.68 31.67 -7.04
N PRO A 618 42.06 31.11 -8.21
CA PRO A 618 43.01 30.00 -8.28
C PRO A 618 44.45 30.35 -7.84
N ASP A 619 44.79 31.63 -7.68
CA ASP A 619 46.18 32.08 -7.45
C ASP A 619 46.59 32.26 -5.97
N ASP A 620 45.66 32.25 -5.01
CA ASP A 620 45.97 32.52 -3.59
C ASP A 620 46.54 31.31 -2.82
N ALA A 621 46.76 30.17 -3.48
CA ALA A 621 47.26 28.93 -2.88
C ALA A 621 48.73 28.99 -2.39
N ARG A 622 49.40 30.15 -2.44
CA ARG A 622 50.82 30.29 -2.01
C ARG A 622 51.07 31.28 -0.88
N MET A 623 50.07 31.91 -0.27
CA MET A 623 50.33 32.90 0.78
C MET A 623 50.23 32.29 2.19
N ARG A 624 51.44 32.14 2.77
CA ARG A 624 51.80 31.69 4.13
C ARG A 624 50.81 32.13 5.22
N VAL A 625 50.31 31.17 5.98
CA VAL A 625 49.75 31.44 7.32
C VAL A 625 50.69 30.82 8.36
N ARG A 626 51.43 31.67 9.07
CA ARG A 626 52.08 31.31 10.33
C ARG A 626 50.98 30.95 11.31
N VAL A 627 50.88 29.68 11.67
CA VAL A 627 50.01 29.22 12.75
C VAL A 627 50.69 29.59 14.07
N ASN A 628 50.06 30.47 14.83
CA ASN A 628 50.38 30.65 16.25
C ASN A 628 49.86 29.41 16.99
N PRO A 629 50.71 28.57 17.59
CA PRO A 629 50.27 27.35 18.24
C PRO A 629 49.90 27.72 19.67
N LEU A 630 48.61 27.91 19.94
CA LEU A 630 47.94 27.73 21.25
C LEU A 630 46.52 28.29 21.12
N LEU A 631 45.58 27.43 20.72
CA LEU A 631 44.16 27.43 21.09
C LEU A 631 43.52 26.11 20.64
#